data_AF-A0A3D1PCZ7-F1
#
_entry.id   AF-A0A3D1PCZ7-F1
#
_cell.length_a   1.000
_cell.length_b   1.000
_cell.length_c   1.000
_cell.angle_alpha   90.00
_cell.angle_beta   90.00
_cell.angle_gamma   90.00
#
_symmetry.space_group_name_H-M   'P 1'
#
loop_
_entity.id
_entity.type
_entity.pdbx_description
1 polymer ?
#
loop_
_entity_poly.entity_id
_entity_poly.type
_entity_poly.pdbx_seq_one_letter_code
_entity_poly.pdbx_strand_id
1 'polypeptide(L)'
;MSDSTRTLCPYCGVGCGLEVSPPAQPGKEINRDSQGNPIWKVKGDRSHPSSQGMVCVKGATVTESIGKDRLRYPMVRDSLNEPFRRASWDEALDLIVNRIQTVVSTQGADALCVYGSGQLVTEDYYIAQKLIKGCLGTNNFDANSRLCMSSAVAGYVQSFGFDGPPCCYEDLELTDCAFLIGTNTAECHPIVFNRLRKHHKQNRHVKM
;
A
#
# COMPACT_ATOMS: atom_id res chain seq x y z
N MET A 1 -20.93 10.73 11.71
CA MET A 1 -20.83 9.37 11.13
C MET A 1 -20.77 8.40 12.30
N SER A 2 -21.82 7.63 12.55
CA SER A 2 -21.88 6.62 13.63
C SER A 2 -21.40 5.24 13.17
N ASP A 3 -21.29 5.04 11.86
CA ASP A 3 -21.24 3.70 11.28
C ASP A 3 -19.83 3.28 10.93
N SER A 4 -19.63 1.97 11.02
CA SER A 4 -18.38 1.31 10.72
C SER A 4 -18.14 1.25 9.22
N THR A 5 -16.93 1.54 8.77
CA THR A 5 -16.56 1.51 7.35
C THR A 5 -15.59 0.37 7.08
N ARG A 6 -15.85 -0.42 6.04
CA ARG A 6 -14.94 -1.47 5.57
C ARG A 6 -13.86 -0.88 4.67
N THR A 7 -12.63 -1.35 4.83
CA THR A 7 -11.47 -0.92 4.04
C THR A 7 -10.40 -2.01 4.02
N LEU A 8 -9.31 -1.78 3.31
CA LEU A 8 -8.16 -2.68 3.24
C LEU A 8 -7.00 -2.18 4.10
N CYS A 9 -6.24 -3.12 4.64
CA CYS A 9 -4.97 -2.84 5.31
C CYS A 9 -3.95 -2.29 4.30
N PRO A 10 -3.35 -1.10 4.51
CA PRO A 10 -2.46 -0.45 3.55
C PRO A 10 -0.99 -0.92 3.62
N TYR A 11 -0.73 -2.05 4.29
CA TYR A 11 0.64 -2.53 4.56
C TYR A 11 1.09 -3.61 3.55
N CYS A 12 1.10 -4.89 3.94
CA CYS A 12 1.63 -5.97 3.12
C CYS A 12 0.61 -6.46 2.06
N GLY A 13 1.11 -7.21 1.07
CA GLY A 13 0.32 -7.78 -0.02
C GLY A 13 -0.75 -8.81 0.37
N VAL A 14 -0.89 -9.18 1.66
CA VAL A 14 -2.02 -10.05 2.10
C VAL A 14 -3.38 -9.38 1.85
N GLY A 15 -3.44 -8.04 1.93
CA GLY A 15 -4.68 -7.30 1.72
C GLY A 15 -5.75 -7.69 2.74
N CYS A 16 -5.43 -7.64 4.03
CA CYS A 16 -6.40 -7.98 5.08
C CYS A 16 -7.55 -6.97 5.09
N GLY A 17 -8.79 -7.46 5.19
CA GLY A 17 -9.95 -6.61 5.37
C GLY A 17 -10.03 -6.03 6.78
N LEU A 18 -10.33 -4.74 6.86
CA LEU A 18 -10.48 -3.99 8.09
C LEU A 18 -11.88 -3.39 8.18
N GLU A 19 -12.38 -3.27 9.40
CA GLU A 19 -13.57 -2.49 9.73
C GLU A 19 -13.15 -1.39 10.72
N VAL A 20 -13.39 -0.14 10.33
CA VAL A 20 -12.96 1.06 11.04
C VAL A 20 -14.17 1.83 11.56
N SER A 21 -14.20 2.04 12.88
CA SER A 21 -15.28 2.75 13.57
C SER A 21 -14.82 4.09 14.14
N PRO A 22 -15.72 5.10 14.21
CA PRO A 22 -15.40 6.39 14.81
C PRO A 22 -14.94 6.24 16.28
N PRO A 23 -14.07 7.14 16.75
CA PRO A 23 -13.51 7.06 18.10
C PRO A 23 -14.56 7.26 19.20
N ALA A 24 -15.62 8.00 18.91
CA ALA A 24 -16.74 8.26 19.82
C ALA A 24 -17.99 7.54 19.31
N GLN A 25 -18.58 6.72 20.17
CA GLN A 25 -19.90 6.14 19.98
C GLN A 25 -20.74 6.47 21.21
N PRO A 26 -22.03 6.80 21.07
CA PRO A 26 -22.91 7.07 22.21
C PRO A 26 -22.82 5.95 23.25
N GLY A 27 -22.58 6.32 24.52
CA GLY A 27 -22.51 5.38 25.65
C GLY A 27 -21.25 4.51 25.72
N LYS A 28 -20.19 4.77 24.94
CA LYS A 28 -18.92 4.05 25.02
C LYS A 28 -17.75 4.95 25.37
N GLU A 29 -16.78 4.41 26.11
CA GLU A 29 -15.52 5.08 26.37
C GLU A 29 -14.74 5.38 25.07
N ILE A 30 -14.14 6.57 25.05
CA ILE A 30 -13.32 7.10 23.96
C ILE A 30 -11.86 6.76 24.26
N ASN A 31 -11.27 5.90 23.43
CA ASN A 31 -9.83 5.66 23.49
C ASN A 31 -9.10 6.90 22.97
N ARG A 32 -8.03 7.31 23.67
CA ARG A 32 -7.22 8.47 23.31
C ARG A 32 -5.74 8.10 23.25
N ASP A 33 -4.99 8.79 22.40
CA ASP A 33 -3.53 8.66 22.35
C ASP A 33 -2.85 9.40 23.51
N SER A 34 -1.52 9.34 23.57
CA SER A 34 -0.73 10.02 24.60
C SER A 34 -0.86 11.55 24.59
N GLN A 35 -1.41 12.13 23.52
CA GLN A 35 -1.66 13.56 23.37
C GLN A 35 -3.14 13.91 23.61
N GLY A 36 -3.97 12.94 23.99
CA GLY A 36 -5.40 13.13 24.25
C GLY A 36 -6.28 13.12 23.00
N ASN A 37 -5.74 12.83 21.80
CA ASN A 37 -6.53 12.78 20.58
C ASN A 37 -7.37 11.49 20.51
N PRO A 38 -8.64 11.56 20.08
CA PRO A 38 -9.51 10.40 19.96
C PRO A 38 -9.01 9.42 18.88
N ILE A 39 -8.90 8.13 19.22
CA ILE A 39 -8.37 7.08 18.34
C ILE A 39 -9.51 6.30 17.67
N TRP A 40 -9.47 6.23 16.34
CA TRP A 40 -10.35 5.39 15.54
C TRP A 40 -10.17 3.90 15.88
N LYS A 41 -11.27 3.17 16.06
CA LYS A 41 -11.20 1.75 16.41
C LYS A 41 -11.07 0.91 15.14
N VAL A 42 -10.11 -0.01 15.12
CA VAL A 42 -9.86 -0.90 13.98
C VAL A 42 -10.01 -2.35 14.43
N LYS A 43 -10.76 -3.14 13.66
CA LYS A 43 -10.83 -4.60 13.81
C LYS A 43 -10.78 -5.27 12.43
N GLY A 44 -10.53 -6.57 12.40
CA GLY A 44 -10.59 -7.33 11.15
C GLY A 44 -12.02 -7.50 10.65
N ASP A 45 -12.23 -7.35 9.35
CA ASP A 45 -13.47 -7.74 8.69
C ASP A 45 -13.54 -9.27 8.61
N ARG A 46 -14.49 -9.85 9.35
CA ARG A 46 -14.71 -11.30 9.40
C ARG A 46 -15.18 -11.88 8.06
N SER A 47 -15.79 -11.06 7.20
CA SER A 47 -16.25 -11.48 5.88
C SER A 47 -15.19 -11.40 4.79
N HIS A 48 -14.01 -10.83 5.09
CA HIS A 48 -12.95 -10.67 4.09
C HIS A 48 -12.22 -12.00 3.82
N PRO A 49 -12.11 -12.45 2.55
CA PRO A 49 -11.62 -13.80 2.23
C PRO A 49 -10.14 -14.02 2.56
N SER A 50 -9.31 -12.98 2.42
CA SER A 50 -7.86 -13.11 2.69
C SER A 50 -7.55 -13.35 4.16
N SER A 51 -8.21 -12.63 5.06
CA SER A 51 -7.85 -12.56 6.47
C SER A 51 -8.86 -13.18 7.42
N GLN A 52 -10.11 -13.40 7.00
CA GLN A 52 -11.17 -14.02 7.81
C GLN A 52 -11.31 -13.38 9.21
N GLY A 53 -11.16 -12.05 9.27
CA GLY A 53 -11.19 -11.26 10.51
C GLY A 53 -9.89 -11.24 11.33
N MET A 54 -8.84 -11.96 10.92
CA MET A 54 -7.53 -11.89 11.55
C MET A 54 -6.79 -10.60 11.14
N VAL A 55 -6.05 -10.01 12.07
CA VAL A 55 -5.25 -8.80 11.83
C VAL A 55 -3.95 -8.89 12.62
N CYS A 56 -2.83 -8.48 12.02
CA CYS A 56 -1.54 -8.36 12.71
C CYS A 56 -1.40 -6.99 13.39
N VAL A 57 -0.37 -6.80 14.24
CA VAL A 57 -0.16 -5.54 14.97
C VAL A 57 -0.21 -4.31 14.07
N LYS A 58 0.44 -4.35 12.89
CA LYS A 58 0.47 -3.24 11.93
C LYS A 58 -0.95 -2.82 11.50
N GLY A 59 -1.79 -3.79 11.15
CA GLY A 59 -3.16 -3.52 10.74
C GLY A 59 -4.04 -3.06 11.90
N ALA A 60 -3.81 -3.57 13.12
CA ALA A 60 -4.58 -3.20 14.30
C ALA A 60 -4.29 -1.76 14.76
N THR A 61 -3.07 -1.27 14.51
CA THR A 61 -2.63 0.08 14.90
C THR A 61 -2.54 1.06 13.72
N VAL A 62 -3.14 0.72 12.57
CA VAL A 62 -3.02 1.51 11.32
C VAL A 62 -3.40 3.00 11.49
N THR A 63 -4.31 3.31 12.42
CA THR A 63 -4.78 4.68 12.65
C THR A 63 -3.78 5.56 13.36
N GLU A 64 -2.78 4.98 14.05
CA GLU A 64 -1.76 5.71 14.78
C GLU A 64 -0.80 6.49 13.85
N SER A 65 -0.63 6.04 12.61
CA SER A 65 0.28 6.69 11.65
C SER A 65 -0.34 7.86 10.89
N ILE A 66 -1.67 8.00 10.87
CA ILE A 66 -2.38 8.92 9.96
C ILE A 66 -2.18 10.40 10.35
N GLY A 67 -1.89 10.69 11.63
CA GLY A 67 -1.86 12.05 12.17
C GLY A 67 -0.47 12.61 12.47
N LYS A 68 0.53 11.74 12.69
CA LYS A 68 1.84 12.14 13.18
C LYS A 68 2.65 12.88 12.11
N ASP A 69 3.06 14.11 12.42
CA ASP A 69 3.88 14.98 11.56
C ASP A 69 3.34 15.13 10.11
N ARG A 70 2.01 15.07 9.96
CA ARG A 70 1.37 15.08 8.64
C ARG A 70 1.58 16.42 7.93
N LEU A 71 2.18 16.39 6.74
CA LEU A 71 2.25 17.53 5.84
C LEU A 71 0.83 17.99 5.44
N ARG A 72 0.55 19.28 5.66
CA ARG A 72 -0.76 19.90 5.40
C ARG A 72 -0.75 20.93 4.28
N TYR A 73 0.43 21.38 3.87
CA TYR A 73 0.61 22.44 2.88
C TYR A 73 1.69 22.02 1.88
N PRO A 74 1.59 22.45 0.62
CA PRO A 74 2.72 22.40 -0.30
C PRO A 74 3.94 23.11 0.29
N MET A 75 5.11 22.53 0.05
CA MET A 75 6.40 23.05 0.52
C MET A 75 7.31 23.20 -0.69
N VAL A 76 7.86 24.39 -0.90
CA VAL A 76 8.72 24.73 -2.04
C VAL A 76 10.04 25.32 -1.55
N ARG A 77 11.07 25.28 -2.39
CA ARG A 77 12.37 25.93 -2.16
C ARG A 77 12.96 26.35 -3.50
N ASP A 78 13.67 27.47 -3.52
CA ASP A 78 14.21 28.05 -4.76
C ASP A 78 15.49 27.33 -5.21
N SER A 79 16.24 26.74 -4.27
CA SER A 79 17.39 25.89 -4.56
C SER A 79 17.53 24.76 -3.54
N LEU A 80 18.38 23.77 -3.83
CA LEU A 80 18.64 22.65 -2.91
C LEU A 80 19.27 23.09 -1.59
N ASN A 81 19.93 24.26 -1.56
CA ASN A 81 20.62 24.80 -0.40
C ASN A 81 19.72 25.68 0.48
N GLU A 82 18.52 26.03 0.00
CA GLU A 82 17.55 26.85 0.74
C GLU A 82 16.57 25.98 1.53
N PRO A 83 16.07 26.46 2.68
CA PRO A 83 15.04 25.76 3.44
C PRO A 83 13.71 25.74 2.68
N PHE A 84 12.88 24.75 3.00
CA PHE A 84 11.50 24.73 2.50
C PHE A 84 10.68 25.85 3.14
N ARG A 85 9.90 26.53 2.29
CA ARG A 85 8.83 27.44 2.70
C ARG A 85 7.47 26.88 2.30
N ARG A 86 6.43 27.25 3.04
CA ARG A 86 5.04 26.93 2.68
C ARG A 86 4.65 27.70 1.41
N ALA A 87 3.83 27.08 0.58
CA ALA A 87 3.26 27.66 -0.64
C ALA A 87 1.76 27.38 -0.74
N SER A 88 1.06 28.15 -1.58
CA SER A 88 -0.30 27.80 -1.99
C SER A 88 -0.28 26.62 -2.96
N TRP A 89 -1.44 25.99 -3.18
CA TRP A 89 -1.57 24.96 -4.21
C TRP A 89 -1.36 25.54 -5.62
N ASP A 90 -1.88 26.73 -5.90
CA ASP A 90 -1.71 27.39 -7.20
C ASP A 90 -0.24 27.67 -7.48
N GLU A 91 0.49 28.23 -6.52
CA GLU A 91 1.93 28.49 -6.66
C GLU A 91 2.71 27.20 -6.92
N ALA A 92 2.43 26.14 -6.14
CA ALA A 92 3.13 24.87 -6.29
C ALA A 92 2.85 24.23 -7.66
N LEU A 93 1.60 24.27 -8.13
CA LEU A 93 1.20 23.73 -9.43
C LEU A 93 1.79 24.55 -10.58
N ASP A 94 1.77 25.89 -10.50
CA ASP A 94 2.39 26.76 -11.50
C ASP A 94 3.89 26.49 -11.63
N LEU A 95 4.60 26.32 -10.51
CA LEU A 95 6.02 25.97 -10.51
C LEU A 95 6.27 24.62 -11.18
N ILE A 96 5.47 23.59 -10.87
CA ILE A 96 5.58 22.25 -11.47
C ILE A 96 5.33 22.32 -12.98
N VAL A 97 4.24 22.98 -13.41
CA VAL A 97 3.85 23.11 -14.82
C VAL A 97 4.91 23.87 -15.60
N ASN A 98 5.35 25.03 -15.11
CA ASN A 98 6.37 25.84 -15.76
C ASN A 98 7.68 25.06 -15.90
N ARG A 99 8.07 24.29 -14.88
CA ARG A 99 9.28 23.47 -14.93
C ARG A 99 9.17 22.33 -15.92
N ILE A 100 8.04 21.61 -15.94
CA ILE A 100 7.77 20.55 -16.91
C ILE A 100 7.83 21.12 -18.34
N GLN A 101 7.12 22.22 -18.60
CA GLN A 101 7.10 22.86 -19.92
C GLN A 101 8.50 23.31 -20.37
N THR A 102 9.28 23.90 -19.46
CA THR A 102 10.66 24.31 -19.73
C THR A 102 11.55 23.11 -20.06
N VAL A 103 11.46 22.01 -19.30
CA VAL A 103 12.25 20.80 -19.55
C VAL A 103 11.86 20.17 -20.88
N VAL A 104 10.56 20.05 -21.17
CA VAL A 104 10.08 19.49 -22.43
C VAL A 104 10.53 20.33 -23.63
N SER A 105 10.43 21.66 -23.55
CA SER A 105 10.81 22.55 -24.67
C SER A 105 12.31 22.59 -24.92
N THR A 106 13.14 22.35 -23.90
CA THR A 106 14.60 22.46 -24.01
C THR A 106 15.32 21.12 -24.16
N GLN A 107 14.77 20.02 -23.61
CA GLN A 107 15.42 18.71 -23.52
C GLN A 107 14.54 17.57 -24.05
N GLY A 108 13.27 17.82 -24.39
CA GLY A 108 12.32 16.81 -24.84
C GLY A 108 11.63 16.06 -23.70
N ALA A 109 10.65 15.23 -24.06
CA ALA A 109 9.81 14.49 -23.10
C ALA A 109 10.60 13.48 -22.26
N ASP A 110 11.62 12.84 -22.84
CA ASP A 110 12.43 11.82 -22.15
C ASP A 110 13.39 12.40 -21.09
N ALA A 111 13.43 13.72 -20.92
CA ALA A 111 14.10 14.35 -19.78
C ALA A 111 13.21 14.35 -18.50
N LEU A 112 11.95 13.94 -18.60
CA LEU A 112 11.05 13.77 -17.46
C LEU A 112 11.13 12.33 -16.93
N CYS A 113 10.84 12.16 -15.63
CA CYS A 113 10.57 10.86 -15.06
C CYS A 113 9.54 10.95 -13.92
N VAL A 114 8.81 9.86 -13.70
CA VAL A 114 7.92 9.68 -12.55
C VAL A 114 8.31 8.41 -11.82
N TYR A 115 8.49 8.52 -10.50
CA TYR A 115 8.74 7.38 -9.63
C TYR A 115 7.51 7.13 -8.76
N GLY A 116 6.70 6.14 -9.13
CA GLY A 116 5.47 5.76 -8.47
C GLY A 116 5.66 4.81 -7.29
N SER A 117 4.54 4.28 -6.78
CA SER A 117 4.54 3.31 -5.68
C SER A 117 3.48 2.24 -5.88
N GLY A 118 3.79 0.99 -5.53
CA GLY A 118 2.82 -0.10 -5.41
C GLY A 118 1.83 0.07 -4.24
N GLN A 119 1.96 1.15 -3.47
CA GLN A 119 1.02 1.54 -2.40
C GLN A 119 -0.06 2.52 -2.89
N LEU A 120 0.03 2.97 -4.15
CA LEU A 120 -1.03 3.75 -4.78
C LEU A 120 -2.24 2.85 -5.03
N VAL A 121 -3.43 3.46 -5.06
CA VAL A 121 -4.61 2.77 -5.59
C VAL A 121 -4.48 2.65 -7.11
N THR A 122 -5.19 1.68 -7.68
CA THR A 122 -5.13 1.35 -9.12
C THR A 122 -5.46 2.56 -9.99
N GLU A 123 -6.42 3.38 -9.57
CA GLU A 123 -6.87 4.57 -10.27
C GLU A 123 -5.76 5.64 -10.33
N ASP A 124 -5.07 5.89 -9.22
CA ASP A 124 -3.96 6.85 -9.15
C ASP A 124 -2.80 6.40 -10.04
N TYR A 125 -2.47 5.10 -9.98
CA TYR A 125 -1.43 4.52 -10.82
C TYR A 125 -1.77 4.66 -12.31
N TYR A 126 -3.03 4.43 -12.67
CA TYR A 126 -3.51 4.56 -14.03
C TYR A 126 -3.52 6.02 -14.53
N ILE A 127 -3.95 6.97 -13.70
CA ILE A 127 -3.93 8.40 -14.03
C ILE A 127 -2.50 8.89 -14.25
N ALA A 128 -1.56 8.49 -13.38
CA ALA A 128 -0.15 8.86 -13.52
C ALA A 128 0.44 8.32 -14.84
N GLN A 129 0.11 7.07 -15.21
CA GLN A 129 0.53 6.48 -16.49
C GLN A 129 -0.07 7.22 -17.69
N LYS A 130 -1.37 7.58 -17.64
CA LYS A 130 -2.01 8.36 -18.70
C LYS A 130 -1.35 9.72 -18.89
N LEU A 131 -1.01 10.41 -17.79
CA LEU A 131 -0.32 11.68 -17.85
C LEU A 131 1.06 11.54 -18.50
N ILE A 132 1.89 10.62 -18.02
CA ILE A 132 3.30 10.54 -18.44
C ILE A 132 3.47 9.93 -19.84
N LYS A 133 2.76 8.81 -20.13
CA LYS A 133 2.86 8.11 -21.41
C LYS A 133 1.94 8.70 -22.47
N GLY A 134 0.73 9.08 -22.08
CA GLY A 134 -0.30 9.56 -23.00
C GLY A 134 -0.18 11.05 -23.32
N CYS A 135 -0.02 11.90 -22.31
CA CYS A 135 -0.02 13.35 -22.50
C CYS A 135 1.39 13.93 -22.69
N LEU A 136 2.35 13.52 -21.85
CA LEU A 136 3.72 14.03 -21.89
C LEU A 136 4.61 13.27 -22.88
N GLY A 137 4.22 12.04 -23.26
CA GLY A 137 4.84 11.29 -24.35
C GLY A 137 6.17 10.63 -23.99
N THR A 138 6.40 10.24 -22.73
CA THR A 138 7.59 9.47 -22.32
C THR A 138 7.23 8.19 -21.59
N ASN A 139 8.10 7.18 -21.72
CA ASN A 139 7.99 5.92 -21.00
C ASN A 139 8.76 5.89 -19.68
N ASN A 140 9.37 7.00 -19.27
CA ASN A 140 10.14 7.14 -18.04
C ASN A 140 9.25 7.15 -16.79
N PHE A 141 8.59 6.03 -16.54
CA PHE A 141 7.81 5.74 -15.37
C PHE A 141 8.29 4.42 -14.79
N ASP A 142 8.67 4.42 -13.51
CA ASP A 142 8.92 3.20 -12.76
C ASP A 142 8.39 3.37 -11.33
N ALA A 143 8.41 2.31 -10.53
CA ALA A 143 7.93 2.37 -9.15
C ALA A 143 8.78 1.51 -8.22
N ASN A 144 8.62 1.71 -6.92
CA ASN A 144 9.26 0.87 -5.90
C ASN A 144 9.01 -0.64 -6.08
N SER A 145 7.93 -1.04 -6.77
CA SER A 145 7.64 -2.43 -7.12
C SER A 145 8.70 -3.06 -8.03
N ARG A 146 9.48 -2.26 -8.78
CA ARG A 146 10.67 -2.72 -9.54
C ARG A 146 11.65 -3.47 -8.65
N LEU A 147 11.86 -2.96 -7.43
CA LEU A 147 12.81 -3.53 -6.46
C LEU A 147 12.27 -4.77 -5.75
N CYS A 148 10.99 -5.10 -5.95
CA CYS A 148 10.31 -6.18 -5.25
C CYS A 148 9.89 -7.29 -6.21
N MET A 149 9.00 -6.99 -7.16
CA MET A 149 8.27 -8.00 -7.92
C MET A 149 8.79 -8.23 -9.33
N SER A 150 9.75 -7.43 -9.82
CA SER A 150 10.21 -7.49 -11.22
C SER A 150 10.72 -8.87 -11.64
N SER A 151 11.47 -9.55 -10.76
CA SER A 151 11.97 -10.90 -11.02
C SER A 151 10.84 -11.94 -11.05
N ALA A 152 9.84 -11.79 -10.19
CA ALA A 152 8.67 -12.68 -10.19
C ALA A 152 7.84 -12.50 -11.47
N VAL A 153 7.56 -11.26 -11.88
CA VAL A 153 6.83 -10.95 -13.13
C VAL A 153 7.55 -11.57 -14.33
N ALA A 154 8.87 -11.39 -14.43
CA ALA A 154 9.66 -11.97 -15.51
C ALA A 154 9.57 -13.51 -15.52
N GLY A 155 9.66 -14.15 -14.36
CA GLY A 155 9.50 -15.60 -14.21
C GLY A 155 8.11 -16.10 -14.61
N TYR A 156 7.05 -15.42 -14.19
CA TYR A 156 5.67 -15.77 -14.54
C TYR A 156 5.43 -15.66 -16.05
N VAL A 157 5.83 -14.55 -16.67
CA VAL A 157 5.68 -14.36 -18.12
C VAL A 157 6.47 -15.41 -18.92
N GLN A 158 7.70 -15.73 -18.51
CA GLN A 158 8.51 -16.75 -19.19
C GLN A 158 7.94 -18.16 -19.04
N SER A 159 7.34 -18.48 -17.89
CA SER A 159 6.86 -19.83 -17.57
C SER A 159 5.42 -20.08 -18.04
N PHE A 160 4.55 -19.06 -17.94
CA PHE A 160 3.10 -19.20 -18.14
C PHE A 160 2.53 -18.23 -19.20
N GLY A 161 3.31 -17.26 -19.68
CA GLY A 161 2.86 -16.27 -20.67
C GLY A 161 1.98 -15.14 -20.12
N PHE A 162 1.69 -15.13 -18.81
CA PHE A 162 0.94 -14.06 -18.13
C PHE A 162 1.54 -13.79 -16.75
N ASP A 163 1.22 -12.63 -16.16
CA ASP A 163 1.66 -12.25 -14.81
C ASP A 163 0.64 -12.66 -13.74
N GLY A 164 1.15 -13.05 -12.57
CA GLY A 164 0.36 -13.36 -11.38
C GLY A 164 0.36 -14.85 -10.99
N PRO A 165 0.20 -15.16 -9.69
CA PRO A 165 0.08 -16.54 -9.22
C PRO A 165 -1.20 -17.20 -9.76
N PRO A 166 -1.17 -18.49 -10.15
CA PRO A 166 -2.37 -19.25 -10.50
C PRO A 166 -3.17 -19.72 -9.27
N CYS A 167 -2.58 -19.61 -8.07
CA CYS A 167 -3.10 -20.08 -6.80
C CYS A 167 -3.86 -18.98 -6.03
N CYS A 168 -4.60 -19.38 -5.00
CA CYS A 168 -5.32 -18.47 -4.09
C CYS A 168 -5.07 -18.82 -2.62
N TYR A 169 -5.63 -18.03 -1.69
CA TYR A 169 -5.34 -18.23 -0.26
C TYR A 169 -6.00 -19.48 0.33
N GLU A 170 -7.06 -20.00 -0.29
CA GLU A 170 -7.71 -21.26 0.08
C GLU A 170 -6.76 -22.46 -0.05
N ASP A 171 -5.73 -22.38 -0.91
CA ASP A 171 -4.73 -23.43 -1.07
C ASP A 171 -3.93 -23.68 0.21
N LEU A 172 -3.86 -22.70 1.13
CA LEU A 172 -3.19 -22.84 2.43
C LEU A 172 -3.86 -23.91 3.31
N GLU A 173 -5.18 -24.09 3.17
CA GLU A 173 -5.96 -25.08 3.91
C GLU A 173 -6.15 -26.41 3.15
N LEU A 174 -5.64 -26.49 1.92
CA LEU A 174 -5.72 -27.69 1.08
C LEU A 174 -4.38 -28.40 0.92
N THR A 175 -3.28 -27.76 1.33
CA THR A 175 -1.94 -28.33 1.15
C THR A 175 -1.61 -29.45 2.13
N ASP A 176 -0.88 -30.46 1.66
CA ASP A 176 -0.22 -31.49 2.47
C ASP A 176 1.26 -31.16 2.76
N CYS A 177 1.84 -30.19 2.04
CA CYS A 177 3.24 -29.82 2.17
C CYS A 177 3.45 -28.35 1.79
N ALA A 178 4.02 -27.57 2.71
CA ALA A 178 4.47 -26.22 2.44
C ALA A 178 6.00 -26.18 2.37
N PHE A 179 6.54 -25.71 1.24
CA PHE A 179 7.98 -25.49 1.07
C PHE A 179 8.27 -23.99 0.99
N LEU A 180 8.93 -23.45 2.02
CA LEU A 180 9.15 -22.02 2.19
C LEU A 180 10.56 -21.62 1.72
N ILE A 181 10.67 -21.03 0.54
CA ILE A 181 11.97 -20.63 -0.06
C ILE A 181 12.27 -19.16 0.27
N GLY A 182 13.20 -18.92 1.18
CA GLY A 182 13.72 -17.58 1.50
C GLY A 182 12.72 -16.60 2.12
N THR A 183 11.50 -17.03 2.44
CA THR A 183 10.44 -16.17 2.97
C THR A 183 10.39 -16.18 4.50
N ASN A 184 10.38 -14.98 5.11
CA ASN A 184 10.00 -14.81 6.52
C ASN A 184 8.51 -14.47 6.62
N THR A 185 7.64 -15.41 6.24
CA THR A 185 6.20 -15.18 6.16
C THR A 185 5.58 -14.89 7.54
N ALA A 186 6.23 -15.31 8.64
CA ALA A 186 5.79 -15.02 10.01
C ALA A 186 5.75 -13.51 10.32
N GLU A 187 6.70 -12.73 9.79
CA GLU A 187 6.79 -11.29 10.04
C GLU A 187 6.28 -10.44 8.86
N CYS A 188 6.59 -10.87 7.63
CA CYS A 188 6.26 -10.15 6.41
C CYS A 188 4.80 -10.35 5.99
N HIS A 189 4.23 -11.54 6.20
CA HIS A 189 2.84 -11.89 5.85
C HIS A 189 2.13 -12.66 6.98
N PRO A 190 2.01 -12.06 8.19
CA PRO A 190 1.65 -12.82 9.40
C PRO A 190 0.32 -13.57 9.32
N ILE A 191 -0.64 -13.06 8.54
CA ILE A 191 -1.94 -13.70 8.38
C ILE A 191 -1.87 -14.95 7.50
N VAL A 192 -1.07 -14.94 6.44
CA VAL A 192 -0.77 -16.14 5.63
C VAL A 192 -0.07 -17.19 6.51
N PHE A 193 0.93 -16.77 7.30
CA PHE A 193 1.60 -17.68 8.24
C PHE A 193 0.64 -18.28 9.27
N ASN A 194 -0.24 -17.46 9.84
CA ASN A 194 -1.19 -17.91 10.86
C ASN A 194 -2.20 -18.93 10.29
N ARG A 195 -2.67 -18.73 9.06
CA ARG A 195 -3.53 -19.68 8.34
C ARG A 195 -2.80 -21.02 8.13
N LEU A 196 -1.61 -20.99 7.55
CA LEU A 196 -0.80 -22.18 7.32
C LEU A 196 -0.46 -22.92 8.63
N ARG A 197 -0.04 -22.19 9.66
CA ARG A 197 0.29 -22.75 10.98
C ARG A 197 -0.93 -23.38 11.66
N LYS A 198 -2.13 -22.78 11.48
CA LYS A 198 -3.38 -23.34 12.00
C LYS A 198 -3.69 -24.66 11.30
N HIS A 199 -3.61 -24.69 9.96
CA HIS A 199 -3.80 -25.90 9.16
C HIS A 199 -2.85 -27.03 9.56
N HIS A 200 -1.55 -26.74 9.63
CA HIS A 200 -0.52 -27.69 10.06
C HIS A 200 -0.78 -28.25 11.48
N LYS A 201 -1.22 -27.41 12.44
CA LYS A 201 -1.54 -27.87 13.80
C LYS A 201 -2.75 -28.80 13.85
N GLN A 202 -3.73 -28.60 12.98
CA GLN A 202 -4.96 -29.39 12.93
C GLN A 202 -4.75 -30.72 12.19
N ASN A 203 -3.76 -30.79 11.30
CA ASN A 203 -3.52 -31.90 10.40
C ASN A 203 -2.08 -32.43 10.55
N ARG A 204 -1.88 -33.45 11.40
CA ARG A 204 -0.55 -33.99 11.74
C ARG A 204 0.23 -34.58 10.55
N HIS A 205 -0.43 -34.87 9.43
CA HIS A 205 0.21 -35.38 8.23
C HIS A 205 0.84 -34.29 7.35
N VAL A 206 0.41 -33.02 7.53
CA VAL A 206 0.91 -31.87 6.77
C VAL A 206 2.35 -31.59 7.17
N LYS A 207 3.21 -31.32 6.17
CA LYS A 207 4.61 -30.93 6.38
C LYS A 207 4.79 -29.43 6.13
N MET A 208 5.61 -28.76 6.94
CA MET A 208 5.95 -27.34 6.80
C MET A 208 7.41 -27.11 7.13
#